data_AF-A0A8T6NDI8-F1
#
_entry.id   AF-A0A8T6NDI8-F1
#
_cell.length_a   1.000
_cell.length_b   1.000
_cell.length_c   1.000
_cell.angle_alpha   90.00
_cell.angle_beta   90.00
_cell.angle_gamma   90.00
#
_symmetry.space_group_name_H-M   'P 1'
#
loop_
_entity.id
_entity.type
_entity.pdbx_description
1 polymer ?
#
loop_
_entity_poly.entity_id
_entity_poly.type
_entity_poly.pdbx_seq_one_letter_code
_entity_poly.pdbx_strand_id
1 'polypeptide(L)'
;MVLPKTLKGLSSAWIEAKAIEREAVEKRREIEDRMKVMMEIDDMHDSTTTKQIEDIKIKVTTRVNRKVNSDKLQDIAAESGLSDHLPTLFRWKPEINMSVWKKTDSTITDKLLEAITTVPSRPSFQIVNEDQGE
;
A
#
# COMPACT_ATOMS: atom_id res chain seq x y z
N MET A 1 -5.34 4.86 -30.33
CA MET A 1 -4.83 3.47 -30.34
C MET A 1 -6.03 2.54 -30.29
N VAL A 2 -6.15 1.58 -31.21
CA VAL A 2 -7.27 0.62 -31.21
C VAL A 2 -6.85 -0.59 -30.37
N LEU A 3 -7.64 -0.95 -29.35
CA LEU A 3 -7.33 -2.11 -28.52
C LEU A 3 -7.53 -3.42 -29.30
N PRO A 4 -6.63 -4.41 -29.13
CA PRO A 4 -6.82 -5.74 -29.70
C PRO A 4 -8.10 -6.41 -29.18
N LYS A 5 -8.72 -7.26 -30.00
CA LYS A 5 -9.95 -8.00 -29.62
C LYS A 5 -9.70 -9.44 -29.17
N THR A 6 -8.47 -9.95 -29.32
CA THR A 6 -8.10 -11.31 -28.93
C THR A 6 -7.41 -11.32 -27.57
N LEU A 7 -7.55 -12.41 -26.80
CA LEU A 7 -6.87 -12.53 -25.51
C LEU A 7 -5.35 -12.40 -25.66
N LYS A 8 -4.77 -13.07 -26.66
CA LYS A 8 -3.33 -12.94 -26.98
C LYS A 8 -2.94 -11.49 -27.27
N GLY A 9 -3.71 -10.78 -28.10
CA GLY A 9 -3.45 -9.39 -28.42
C GLY A 9 -3.57 -8.48 -27.19
N LEU A 10 -4.58 -8.69 -26.36
CA LEU A 10 -4.76 -7.95 -25.09
C LEU A 10 -3.61 -8.23 -24.12
N SER A 11 -3.12 -9.47 -24.05
CA SER A 11 -1.95 -9.83 -23.25
C SER A 11 -0.69 -9.10 -23.72
N SER A 12 -0.41 -9.08 -25.02
CA SER A 12 0.75 -8.35 -25.57
C SER A 12 0.63 -6.84 -25.34
N ALA A 13 -0.54 -6.26 -25.59
CA ALA A 13 -0.79 -4.84 -25.35
C ALA A 13 -0.69 -4.48 -23.85
N TRP A 14 -1.08 -5.39 -22.96
CA TRP A 14 -0.92 -5.21 -21.52
C TRP A 14 0.56 -5.19 -21.11
N ILE A 15 1.38 -6.09 -21.65
CA ILE A 15 2.83 -6.13 -21.35
C ILE A 15 3.49 -4.81 -21.78
N GLU A 16 3.19 -4.35 -23.00
CA GLU A 16 3.70 -3.07 -23.51
C GLU A 16 3.24 -1.90 -22.63
N ALA A 17 1.95 -1.81 -22.32
CA ALA A 17 1.42 -0.77 -21.44
C ALA A 17 2.06 -0.80 -20.05
N LYS A 18 2.35 -1.99 -19.50
CA LYS A 18 3.01 -2.16 -18.20
C LYS A 18 4.47 -1.69 -18.23
N ALA A 19 5.17 -1.92 -19.32
CA ALA A 19 6.53 -1.41 -19.52
C ALA A 19 6.55 0.12 -19.59
N ILE A 20 5.67 0.71 -20.39
CA ILE A 20 5.54 2.18 -20.51
C ILE A 20 5.15 2.80 -19.15
N GLU A 21 4.19 2.20 -18.44
CA GLU A 21 3.80 2.64 -17.09
C GLU A 21 5.00 2.64 -16.15
N ARG A 22 5.80 1.57 -16.17
CA ARG A 22 7.00 1.45 -15.33
C ARG A 22 8.00 2.56 -15.64
N GLU A 23 8.36 2.76 -16.90
CA GLU A 23 9.32 3.81 -17.31
C GLU A 23 8.83 5.21 -16.93
N ALA A 24 7.54 5.50 -17.13
CA ALA A 24 6.94 6.78 -16.76
C ALA A 24 6.98 7.01 -15.23
N VAL A 25 6.71 5.98 -14.44
CA VAL A 25 6.77 6.05 -12.97
C VAL A 25 8.20 6.22 -12.48
N GLU A 26 9.17 5.48 -13.03
CA GLU A 26 10.59 5.61 -12.67
C GLU A 26 11.11 7.01 -12.97
N LYS A 27 10.84 7.52 -14.18
CA LYS A 27 11.22 8.89 -14.57
C LYS A 27 10.58 9.96 -13.68
N ARG A 28 9.29 9.82 -13.34
CA ARG A 28 8.61 10.76 -12.45
C ARG A 28 9.26 10.76 -11.06
N ARG A 29 9.55 9.59 -10.50
CA ARG A 29 10.18 9.45 -9.18
C ARG A 29 11.59 10.04 -9.15
N GLU A 30 12.39 9.83 -10.19
CA GLU A 30 13.72 10.43 -10.29
C GLU A 30 13.66 11.97 -10.26
N ILE A 31 12.66 12.57 -10.93
CA ILE A 31 12.43 14.01 -10.88
C ILE A 31 11.99 14.44 -9.47
N GLU A 32 11.04 13.73 -8.85
CA GLU A 32 10.57 14.00 -7.49
C GLU A 32 11.72 13.94 -6.47
N ASP A 33 12.61 12.96 -6.57
CA ASP A 33 13.76 12.79 -5.69
C ASP A 33 14.76 13.95 -5.85
N ARG A 34 15.04 14.38 -7.09
CA ARG A 34 15.88 15.57 -7.35
C ARG A 34 15.24 16.83 -6.78
N MET A 35 13.92 17.00 -6.92
CA MET A 35 13.18 18.12 -6.35
C MET A 35 13.22 18.10 -4.82
N LYS A 36 13.07 16.92 -4.19
CA LYS A 36 13.18 16.73 -2.74
C LYS A 36 14.53 17.26 -2.22
N VAL A 37 15.63 16.91 -2.88
CA VAL A 37 16.98 17.38 -2.54
C VAL A 37 17.09 18.89 -2.72
N MET A 38 16.67 19.44 -3.86
CA MET A 38 16.74 20.89 -4.14
C MET A 38 15.88 21.75 -3.23
N MET A 39 14.80 21.18 -2.67
CA MET A 39 13.91 21.84 -1.73
C MET A 39 14.27 21.57 -0.26
N GLU A 40 15.37 20.83 -0.01
CA GLU A 40 15.86 20.48 1.33
C GLU A 40 14.75 19.85 2.21
N ILE A 41 13.93 18.98 1.60
CA ILE A 41 12.81 18.35 2.29
C ILE A 41 13.32 17.26 3.24
N ASP A 42 13.09 17.48 4.52
CA ASP A 42 13.23 16.46 5.57
C ASP A 42 11.96 15.61 5.66
N ASP A 43 12.08 14.32 5.33
CA ASP A 43 10.98 13.35 5.39
C ASP A 43 10.93 12.52 6.67
N MET A 44 11.80 12.80 7.66
CA MET A 44 11.75 12.18 8.99
C MET A 44 10.71 12.83 9.91
N HIS A 45 10.04 13.88 9.44
CA HIS A 45 9.00 14.59 10.20
C HIS A 45 7.74 14.77 9.37
N ASP A 46 6.60 14.77 10.06
CA ASP A 46 5.31 15.14 9.47
C ASP A 46 5.34 16.65 9.16
N SER A 47 5.39 17.03 7.88
CA SER A 47 5.58 18.43 7.48
C SER A 47 4.86 18.79 6.17
N THR A 48 4.76 20.09 5.89
CA THR A 48 4.29 20.60 4.60
C THR A 48 5.15 21.78 4.19
N THR A 49 5.81 21.66 3.04
CA THR A 49 6.64 22.71 2.45
C THR A 49 5.97 23.21 1.19
N THR A 50 5.76 24.53 1.08
CA THR A 50 5.21 25.17 -0.11
C THR A 50 6.22 26.15 -0.68
N LYS A 51 6.49 26.07 -1.98
CA LYS A 51 7.38 26.98 -2.71
C LYS A 51 6.66 27.49 -3.96
N GLN A 52 6.64 28.81 -4.12
CA GLN A 52 6.14 29.46 -5.33
C GLN A 52 7.36 29.85 -6.18
N ILE A 53 7.39 29.46 -7.45
CA ILE A 53 8.43 29.83 -8.41
C ILE A 53 7.70 30.29 -9.66
N GLU A 54 7.79 31.59 -9.98
CA GLU A 54 7.08 32.19 -11.12
C GLU A 54 5.58 31.85 -11.09
N ASP A 55 5.07 31.17 -12.11
CA ASP A 55 3.69 30.73 -12.26
C ASP A 55 3.39 29.35 -11.64
N ILE A 56 4.40 28.69 -11.07
CA ILE A 56 4.30 27.33 -10.52
C ILE A 56 4.24 27.35 -8.99
N LYS A 57 3.24 26.68 -8.42
CA LYS A 57 3.13 26.41 -6.99
C LYS A 57 3.45 24.95 -6.69
N ILE A 58 4.53 24.70 -5.96
CA ILE A 58 4.93 23.37 -5.52
C ILE A 58 4.54 23.21 -4.05
N LYS A 59 3.79 22.15 -3.73
CA LYS A 59 3.45 21.77 -2.36
C LYS A 59 3.91 20.34 -2.12
N VAL A 60 4.82 20.15 -1.17
CA VAL A 60 5.32 18.85 -0.73
C VAL A 60 4.77 18.58 0.66
N THR A 61 4.28 17.37 0.90
CA THR A 61 3.80 16.92 2.22
C THR A 61 4.51 15.64 2.58
N THR A 62 5.22 15.64 3.72
CA THR A 62 5.89 14.47 4.27
C THR A 62 5.03 13.88 5.38
N ARG A 63 4.98 12.55 5.46
CA ARG A 63 4.29 11.83 6.53
C ARG A 63 5.12 10.64 6.98
N VAL A 64 5.24 10.46 8.29
CA VAL A 64 5.98 9.36 8.91
C VAL A 64 5.03 8.22 9.24
N ASN A 65 5.24 7.08 8.60
CA ASN A 65 4.52 5.85 8.92
C ASN A 65 5.11 5.22 10.19
N ARG A 66 4.27 4.98 11.19
CA ARG A 66 4.67 4.37 12.46
C ARG A 66 4.14 2.94 12.52
N LYS A 67 5.04 1.97 12.70
CA LYS A 67 4.68 0.57 12.98
C LYS A 67 4.68 0.37 14.49
N VAL A 68 3.62 -0.24 15.00
CA VAL A 68 3.46 -0.55 16.42
C VAL A 68 3.76 -2.03 16.64
N ASN A 69 4.65 -2.35 17.56
CA ASN A 69 4.79 -3.71 18.09
C ASN A 69 3.78 -3.87 19.23
N SER A 70 2.73 -4.65 19.00
CA SER A 70 1.62 -4.79 19.94
C SER A 70 2.07 -5.41 21.27
N ASP A 71 2.89 -6.45 21.22
CA ASP A 71 3.33 -7.18 22.42
C ASP A 71 4.17 -6.25 23.31
N LYS A 72 5.20 -5.63 22.72
CA LYS A 72 6.05 -4.68 23.44
C LYS A 72 5.27 -3.46 23.95
N LEU A 73 4.26 -3.00 23.21
CA LEU A 73 3.38 -1.90 23.65
C LEU A 73 2.60 -2.30 24.90
N GLN A 74 2.02 -3.50 24.93
CA GLN A 74 1.27 -4.00 26.07
C GLN A 74 2.17 -4.19 27.29
N ASP A 75 3.36 -4.77 27.12
CA ASP A 75 4.34 -4.96 28.20
C ASP A 75 4.71 -3.61 28.85
N ILE A 76 5.10 -2.62 28.04
CA ILE A 76 5.46 -1.27 28.54
C ILE A 76 4.28 -0.61 29.25
N ALA A 77 3.06 -0.75 28.71
CA ALA A 77 1.87 -0.16 29.30
C ALA A 77 1.49 -0.81 30.63
N ALA A 78 1.72 -2.11 30.79
CA ALA A 78 1.53 -2.82 32.04
C ALA A 78 2.57 -2.37 33.08
N GLU A 79 3.86 -2.35 32.71
CA GLU A 79 4.97 -1.94 33.58
C GLU A 79 4.87 -0.47 34.02
N SER A 80 4.38 0.40 33.14
CA SER A 80 4.30 1.84 33.39
C SER A 80 2.94 2.29 33.95
N GLY A 81 1.99 1.38 34.18
CA GLY A 81 0.64 1.71 34.64
C GLY A 81 -0.19 2.53 33.63
N LEU A 82 0.12 2.42 32.33
CA LEU A 82 -0.53 3.16 31.23
C LEU A 82 -1.58 2.34 30.47
N SER A 83 -1.91 1.13 30.94
CA SER A 83 -2.81 0.19 30.24
C SER A 83 -4.17 0.82 29.90
N ASP A 84 -4.73 1.64 30.81
CA ASP A 84 -6.01 2.32 30.63
C ASP A 84 -5.99 3.39 29.51
N HIS A 85 -4.80 3.87 29.13
CA HIS A 85 -4.65 4.85 28.05
C HIS A 85 -4.60 4.20 26.66
N LEU A 86 -4.32 2.90 26.56
CA LEU A 86 -4.14 2.23 25.28
C LEU A 86 -5.34 2.36 24.34
N PRO A 87 -6.60 2.17 24.77
CA PRO A 87 -7.77 2.30 23.87
C PRO A 87 -7.97 3.73 23.35
N THR A 88 -7.49 4.75 24.07
CA THR A 88 -7.56 6.15 23.65
C THR A 88 -6.46 6.49 22.64
N LEU A 89 -5.25 5.98 22.86
CA LEU A 89 -4.07 6.30 22.05
C LEU A 89 -3.93 5.42 20.81
N PHE A 90 -4.47 4.20 20.84
CA PHE A 90 -4.33 3.20 19.78
C PHE A 90 -5.69 2.70 19.30
N ARG A 91 -5.81 2.53 17.98
CA ARG A 91 -7.00 1.93 17.37
C ARG A 91 -6.79 0.42 17.23
N TRP A 92 -7.62 -0.35 17.90
CA TRP A 92 -7.67 -1.80 17.75
C TRP A 92 -8.61 -2.16 16.60
N LYS A 93 -8.12 -2.91 15.63
CA LYS A 93 -8.92 -3.41 14.52
C LYS A 93 -8.70 -4.93 14.38
N PRO A 94 -9.76 -5.75 14.42
CA PRO A 94 -9.63 -7.15 14.09
C PRO A 94 -9.34 -7.31 12.60
N GLU A 95 -8.39 -8.19 12.28
CA GLU A 95 -8.08 -8.60 10.91
C GLU A 95 -8.11 -10.13 10.82
N ILE A 96 -8.64 -10.65 9.71
CA ILE A 96 -8.78 -12.10 9.53
C ILE A 96 -7.41 -12.67 9.18
N ASN A 97 -6.91 -13.58 10.00
CA ASN A 97 -5.80 -14.44 9.60
C ASN A 97 -6.31 -15.51 8.62
N MET A 98 -6.22 -15.20 7.33
CA MET A 98 -6.79 -16.05 6.27
C MET A 98 -6.17 -17.46 6.21
N SER A 99 -4.91 -17.62 6.63
CA SER A 99 -4.22 -18.93 6.66
C SER A 99 -4.85 -19.86 7.69
N VAL A 100 -5.10 -19.35 8.90
CA VAL A 100 -5.72 -20.11 9.99
C VAL A 100 -7.22 -20.28 9.73
N TRP A 101 -7.88 -19.22 9.28
CA TRP A 101 -9.31 -19.21 8.96
C TRP A 101 -9.69 -20.35 8.01
N LYS A 102 -8.94 -20.52 6.90
CA LYS A 102 -9.19 -21.58 5.90
C LYS A 102 -9.00 -23.00 6.43
N LYS A 103 -8.23 -23.19 7.50
CA LYS A 103 -7.98 -24.49 8.12
C LYS A 103 -8.90 -24.76 9.31
N THR A 104 -9.62 -23.73 9.76
CA THR A 104 -10.52 -23.81 10.90
C THR A 104 -11.83 -24.45 10.44
N ASP A 105 -12.42 -25.27 11.31
CA ASP A 105 -13.69 -25.92 11.07
C ASP A 105 -14.79 -24.90 10.70
N SER A 106 -15.59 -25.20 9.68
CA SER A 106 -16.61 -24.28 9.18
C SER A 106 -17.67 -23.97 10.22
N THR A 107 -17.97 -24.90 11.14
CA THR A 107 -18.93 -24.68 12.23
C THR A 107 -18.53 -23.53 13.18
N ILE A 108 -17.25 -23.16 13.19
CA ILE A 108 -16.71 -22.01 13.92
C ILE A 108 -16.71 -20.76 13.03
N THR A 109 -16.13 -20.84 11.83
CA THR A 109 -15.98 -19.66 10.95
C THR A 109 -17.31 -19.14 10.44
N ASP A 110 -18.30 -20.00 10.21
CA ASP A 110 -19.60 -19.62 9.66
C ASP A 110 -20.36 -18.68 10.60
N LYS A 111 -20.24 -18.89 11.92
CA LYS A 111 -20.84 -18.01 12.93
C LYS A 111 -20.24 -16.60 12.92
N LEU A 112 -18.98 -16.48 12.52
CA LEU A 112 -18.26 -15.22 12.48
C LEU A 112 -18.48 -14.47 11.15
N LEU A 113 -19.03 -15.12 10.12
CA LEU A 113 -19.31 -14.49 8.83
C LEU A 113 -20.33 -13.35 8.93
N GLU A 114 -21.26 -13.39 9.89
CA GLU A 114 -22.23 -12.30 10.13
C GLU A 114 -21.56 -10.96 10.46
N ALA A 115 -20.35 -11.00 11.03
CA ALA A 115 -19.56 -9.80 11.35
C ALA A 115 -18.66 -9.34 10.18
N ILE A 116 -18.66 -10.05 9.05
CA ILE A 116 -17.73 -9.83 7.94
C ILE A 116 -18.48 -9.42 6.68
N THR A 117 -18.21 -8.21 6.20
CA THR A 117 -18.66 -7.79 4.86
C THR A 117 -17.59 -8.14 3.83
N THR A 118 -17.96 -8.94 2.82
CA THR A 118 -17.07 -9.31 1.72
C THR A 118 -17.48 -8.58 0.45
N VAL A 119 -16.52 -7.90 -0.18
CA VAL A 119 -16.71 -7.21 -1.47
C VAL A 119 -15.62 -7.72 -2.43
N PRO A 120 -15.95 -8.09 -3.69
CA PRO A 120 -14.94 -8.51 -4.65
C PRO A 120 -13.95 -7.38 -4.92
N SER A 121 -12.65 -7.68 -4.87
CA SER A 121 -11.59 -6.76 -5.30
C SER A 121 -11.35 -6.87 -6.81
N ARG A 122 -10.76 -5.83 -7.39
CA ARG A 122 -10.32 -5.86 -8.79
C ARG A 122 -9.34 -7.03 -8.99
N PRO A 123 -9.53 -7.91 -10.01
CA PRO A 123 -8.58 -8.97 -10.30
C PRO A 123 -7.18 -8.43 -10.58
N SER A 124 -6.15 -9.10 -10.05
CA SER A 124 -4.77 -8.87 -10.44
C SER A 124 -4.44 -9.71 -11.68
N PHE A 125 -3.59 -9.16 -12.55
CA PHE A 125 -3.09 -9.86 -13.74
C PHE A 125 -1.58 -10.02 -13.60
N GLN A 126 -1.11 -11.24 -13.85
CA GLN A 126 0.30 -11.58 -14.01
C GLN A 126 0.43 -12.27 -15.37
N ILE A 127 0.98 -11.56 -16.35
CA ILE A 127 1.20 -12.07 -17.71
C ILE A 127 2.70 -12.13 -17.92
N VAL A 128 3.22 -13.33 -18.21
CA VAL A 128 4.63 -13.58 -18.51
C VAL A 128 4.72 -14.18 -19.91
N ASN A 129 5.80 -13.86 -20.63
CA ASN A 129 6.15 -14.64 -21.82
C ASN A 129 6.82 -15.91 -21.31
N GLU A 130 6.27 -17.07 -21.65
CA GLU A 130 7.02 -18.32 -21.50
C GLU A 130 8.10 -18.30 -22.59
N ASP A 131 9.36 -18.17 -22.18
CA ASP A 131 10.47 -18.48 -23.08
C ASP A 131 10.29 -19.93 -23.51
N GLN A 132 10.03 -20.16 -24.80
CA GLN A 132 10.24 -21.47 -25.39
C GLN A 132 11.74 -21.69 -25.39
N GLY A 133 12.25 -22.31 -24.32
CA GLY A 133 13.62 -22.78 -24.27
C GLY A 133 13.88 -23.70 -25.45
N GLU A 134 14.75 -23.27 -26.36
CA GLU A 134 15.53 -24.16 -27.23
C GLU A 134 16.64 -24.84 -26.42
#